data_AF-A0ABD1PN90-F1
#
_entry.id   AF-A0ABD1PN90-F1
#
_cell.length_a   1.000
_cell.length_b   1.000
_cell.length_c   1.000
_cell.angle_alpha   90.00
_cell.angle_beta   90.00
_cell.angle_gamma   90.00
#
_symmetry.space_group_name_H-M   'P 1'
#
loop_
_entity.id
_entity.type
_entity.pdbx_description
1 polymer ?
#
loop_
_entity_poly.entity_id
_entity_poly.type
_entity_poly.pdbx_seq_one_letter_code
_entity_poly.pdbx_strand_id
1 'polypeptide(L)'
;MLRQATKMILGQGLRSPPTRAVAVGAGTPRMYHERVVDHYNNPRNVGSFDKNDPNVGTGLVGAPACGDVMKLQIRVDDDTGKIVDACFKTFGCGSAIASSSVATEWVKGRQTEEVLTIKNTEIAKHLSLPPVKLHCSMLAEDAIKAAVKDYESKRAKSNASEEAAPVEKAADA
;
A
#
# COMPACT_ATOMS: atom_id res chain seq x y z
N MET A 1 90.94 39.34 -8.05
CA MET A 1 89.83 40.27 -7.77
C MET A 1 88.99 40.43 -9.03
N LEU A 2 87.82 39.79 -9.13
CA LEU A 2 86.65 40.28 -9.88
C LEU A 2 85.41 39.40 -9.64
N ARG A 3 84.40 40.00 -8.98
CA ARG A 3 82.93 39.92 -9.20
C ARG A 3 82.21 38.57 -9.05
N GLN A 4 81.36 38.43 -8.02
CA GLN A 4 79.87 38.52 -8.04
C GLN A 4 79.20 37.23 -8.57
N ALA A 5 78.04 36.75 -8.14
CA ALA A 5 77.08 36.99 -7.06
C ALA A 5 75.96 35.95 -7.25
N THR A 6 75.20 35.63 -6.17
CA THR A 6 73.79 35.10 -6.20
C THR A 6 73.57 33.72 -6.87
N LYS A 7 72.64 32.84 -6.46
CA LYS A 7 71.29 33.03 -5.92
C LYS A 7 70.79 31.71 -5.30
N MET A 8 70.23 31.79 -4.10
CA MET A 8 69.24 30.83 -3.56
C MET A 8 68.11 30.62 -4.57
N ILE A 9 67.75 29.38 -4.91
CA ILE A 9 66.37 29.01 -5.30
C ILE A 9 66.06 27.62 -4.74
N LEU A 10 65.14 27.60 -3.77
CA LEU A 10 64.45 26.42 -3.26
C LEU A 10 63.76 25.67 -4.40
N GLY A 11 64.06 24.38 -4.55
CA GLY A 11 63.25 23.46 -5.35
C GLY A 11 61.91 23.21 -4.66
N GLN A 12 60.87 23.90 -5.12
CA GLN A 12 59.49 23.67 -4.72
C GLN A 12 59.03 22.32 -5.27
N GLY A 13 58.77 21.37 -4.37
CA GLY A 13 58.04 20.16 -4.70
C GLY A 13 56.60 20.51 -5.10
N LEU A 14 56.25 20.21 -6.35
CA LEU A 14 54.89 20.25 -6.86
C LEU A 14 54.07 19.17 -6.14
N ARG A 15 53.51 19.51 -4.98
CA ARG A 15 52.41 18.76 -4.37
C ARG A 15 51.13 19.16 -5.09
N SER A 16 50.58 18.23 -5.87
CA SER A 16 49.24 18.33 -6.41
C SER A 16 48.23 18.68 -5.31
N PRO A 17 47.29 19.61 -5.54
CA PRO A 17 46.25 19.85 -4.56
C PRO A 17 45.40 18.57 -4.41
N PRO A 18 44.92 18.23 -3.19
CA PRO A 18 43.92 17.19 -3.07
C PRO A 18 42.70 17.63 -3.88
N THR A 19 42.27 16.79 -4.82
CA THR A 19 40.98 16.90 -5.48
C THR A 19 39.91 17.03 -4.40
N ARG A 20 39.40 18.25 -4.27
CA ARG A 20 38.32 18.60 -3.34
C ARG A 20 37.13 17.73 -3.75
N ALA A 21 36.78 16.76 -2.92
CA ALA A 21 35.58 15.97 -3.12
C ALA A 21 34.42 16.94 -3.29
N VAL A 22 33.78 16.89 -4.46
CA VAL A 22 32.54 17.62 -4.70
C VAL A 22 31.54 17.02 -3.72
N ALA A 23 31.21 17.77 -2.68
CA ALA A 23 30.08 17.43 -1.83
C ALA A 23 28.88 17.34 -2.75
N VAL A 24 28.39 16.12 -2.97
CA VAL A 24 27.09 15.88 -3.59
C VAL A 24 26.13 16.69 -2.74
N GLY A 25 25.63 17.79 -3.29
CA GLY A 25 24.72 18.68 -2.59
C GLY A 25 23.63 17.84 -1.97
N ALA A 26 23.42 18.00 -0.67
CA ALA A 26 22.32 17.39 0.03
C ALA A 26 21.04 17.75 -0.74
N GLY A 27 20.56 16.80 -1.56
CA GLY A 27 19.32 16.94 -2.27
C GLY A 27 18.26 17.22 -1.23
N THR A 28 17.45 18.25 -1.45
CA THR A 28 16.25 18.50 -0.66
C THR A 28 15.56 17.16 -0.44
N PRO A 29 15.38 16.70 0.82
CA PRO A 29 14.82 15.38 1.08
C PRO A 29 13.46 15.32 0.38
N ARG A 30 13.24 14.26 -0.41
CA ARG A 30 11.94 14.07 -1.05
C ARG A 30 10.88 14.10 0.04
N MET A 31 9.92 15.02 -0.11
CA MET A 31 8.86 15.36 0.84
C MET A 31 7.85 14.21 1.01
N TYR A 32 8.29 13.06 1.51
CA TYR A 32 7.44 11.96 1.92
C TYR A 32 7.72 11.66 3.38
N HIS A 33 6.65 11.49 4.15
CA HIS A 33 6.75 11.07 5.52
C HIS A 33 7.38 9.67 5.60
N GLU A 34 8.20 9.41 6.62
CA GLU A 34 8.95 8.15 6.76
C GLU A 34 8.04 6.91 6.68
N ARG A 35 6.83 7.00 7.25
CA ARG A 35 5.82 5.93 7.14
C ARG A 35 5.41 5.63 5.70
N VAL A 36 5.23 6.65 4.87
CA VAL A 36 4.90 6.46 3.45
C VAL A 36 6.04 5.74 2.75
N VAL A 37 7.28 6.16 3.03
CA VAL A 37 8.48 5.55 2.45
C VAL A 37 8.63 4.09 2.89
N ASP A 38 8.37 3.78 4.16
CA ASP A 38 8.46 2.43 4.69
C ASP A 38 7.43 1.49 4.05
N HIS A 39 6.15 1.86 4.00
CA HIS A 39 5.13 1.04 3.33
C HIS A 39 5.30 0.98 1.80
N TYR A 40 6.03 1.93 1.20
CA TYR A 40 6.36 1.87 -0.21
C TYR A 40 7.52 0.91 -0.50
N ASN A 41 8.58 0.96 0.29
CA ASN A 41 9.76 0.10 0.10
C ASN A 41 9.52 -1.33 0.61
N ASN A 42 8.75 -1.48 1.68
CA ASN A 42 8.44 -2.75 2.34
C ASN A 42 6.91 -2.91 2.46
N PRO A 43 6.16 -2.97 1.35
CA PRO A 43 4.71 -3.08 1.41
C PRO A 43 4.31 -4.42 2.06
N ARG A 44 3.36 -4.36 3.00
CA ARG A 44 2.86 -5.54 3.71
C ARG A 44 1.70 -6.14 2.93
N ASN A 45 1.50 -7.45 2.99
CA ASN A 45 0.31 -8.10 2.43
C ASN A 45 0.12 -7.93 0.90
N VAL A 46 1.19 -7.75 0.13
CA VAL A 46 1.10 -7.75 -1.34
C VAL A 46 0.79 -9.17 -1.83
N GLY A 47 -0.30 -9.33 -2.57
CA GLY A 47 -0.72 -10.67 -3.00
C GLY A 47 -2.09 -10.70 -3.64
N SER A 48 -2.62 -11.90 -3.83
CA SER A 48 -3.99 -12.11 -4.28
C SER A 48 -4.51 -13.44 -3.79
N PHE A 49 -5.79 -13.47 -3.42
CA PHE A 49 -6.54 -14.70 -3.19
C PHE A 49 -7.32 -15.13 -4.43
N ASP A 50 -7.78 -16.38 -4.43
CA ASP A 50 -8.74 -16.84 -5.43
C ASP A 50 -10.03 -16.03 -5.33
N LYS A 51 -10.55 -15.59 -6.47
CA LYS A 51 -11.80 -14.83 -6.55
C LYS A 51 -13.03 -15.72 -6.39
N ASN A 52 -12.90 -17.02 -6.68
CA ASN A 52 -14.00 -17.98 -6.63
C ASN A 52 -14.25 -18.50 -5.21
N ASP A 53 -13.32 -18.26 -4.28
CA ASP A 53 -13.48 -18.59 -2.87
C ASP A 53 -14.70 -17.82 -2.30
N PRO A 54 -15.69 -18.52 -1.72
CA PRO A 54 -16.88 -17.88 -1.13
C PRO A 54 -16.51 -16.98 0.05
N ASN A 55 -15.40 -17.26 0.72
CA ASN A 55 -14.98 -16.59 1.95
C ASN A 55 -14.07 -15.39 1.66
N VAL A 56 -13.86 -15.08 0.37
CA VAL A 56 -13.03 -13.98 -0.09
C VAL A 56 -13.89 -12.87 -0.69
N GLY A 57 -13.88 -11.70 -0.06
CA GLY A 57 -14.43 -10.47 -0.63
C GLY A 57 -13.38 -9.77 -1.50
N THR A 58 -13.75 -9.31 -2.69
CA THR A 58 -12.86 -8.58 -3.61
C THR A 58 -13.39 -7.19 -3.93
N GLY A 59 -12.66 -6.16 -3.52
CA GLY A 59 -12.87 -4.77 -3.90
C GLY A 59 -11.90 -4.36 -5.00
N LEU A 60 -12.42 -3.99 -6.18
CA LEU A 60 -11.64 -3.36 -7.25
C LEU A 60 -12.17 -1.94 -7.47
N VAL A 61 -11.33 -0.95 -7.20
CA VAL A 61 -11.68 0.47 -7.27
C VAL A 61 -10.62 1.27 -8.00
N GLY A 62 -10.99 2.47 -8.46
CA GLY A 62 -10.13 3.34 -9.26
C GLY A 62 -10.32 3.14 -10.76
N ALA A 63 -9.60 3.95 -11.54
CA ALA A 63 -9.71 3.97 -13.00
C ALA A 63 -8.32 4.12 -13.63
N PRO A 64 -7.98 3.30 -14.64
CA PRO A 64 -6.68 3.41 -15.32
C PRO A 64 -6.39 4.81 -15.88
N ALA A 65 -7.43 5.53 -16.32
CA ALA A 65 -7.31 6.90 -16.82
C ALA A 65 -6.82 7.89 -15.76
N CYS A 66 -7.12 7.65 -14.48
CA CYS A 66 -6.68 8.49 -13.36
C CYS A 66 -5.29 8.09 -12.84
N GLY A 67 -4.73 6.98 -13.32
CA GLY A 67 -3.42 6.48 -12.89
C GLY A 67 -3.42 5.72 -11.56
N ASP A 68 -4.57 5.60 -10.88
CA ASP A 68 -4.71 4.86 -9.62
C ASP A 68 -5.80 3.77 -9.75
N VAL A 69 -5.42 2.52 -9.49
CA VAL A 69 -6.30 1.34 -9.47
C VAL A 69 -5.87 0.43 -8.31
N MET A 70 -6.80 0.11 -7.43
CA MET A 70 -6.55 -0.72 -6.26
C MET A 70 -7.47 -1.94 -6.24
N LYS A 71 -6.87 -3.12 -6.10
CA LYS A 71 -7.54 -4.38 -5.78
C LYS A 71 -7.21 -4.76 -4.35
N LEU A 72 -8.21 -4.77 -3.48
CA LEU A 72 -8.10 -5.26 -2.11
C LEU A 72 -8.96 -6.51 -1.96
N GLN A 73 -8.39 -7.55 -1.35
CA GLN A 73 -9.11 -8.78 -1.06
C GLN A 73 -9.00 -9.09 0.43
N ILE A 74 -10.14 -9.41 1.04
CA ILE A 74 -10.23 -9.86 2.43
C ILE A 74 -10.68 -11.32 2.44
N ARG A 75 -10.11 -12.12 3.34
CA ARG A 75 -10.61 -13.45 3.67
C ARG A 75 -11.27 -13.39 5.03
N VAL A 76 -12.53 -13.82 5.08
CA VAL A 76 -13.35 -13.80 6.29
C VAL A 76 -13.54 -15.24 6.77
N ASP A 77 -13.54 -15.41 8.08
CA ASP A 77 -13.92 -16.64 8.74
C ASP A 77 -15.44 -16.67 8.92
N ASP A 78 -16.11 -17.69 8.38
CA ASP A 78 -17.58 -17.75 8.31
C ASP A 78 -18.24 -17.89 9.68
N ASP A 79 -17.56 -18.55 10.62
CA ASP A 79 -18.06 -18.85 11.95
C ASP A 79 -18.03 -17.61 12.84
N THR A 80 -16.95 -16.83 12.73
CA THR A 80 -16.69 -15.68 13.61
C THR A 80 -16.98 -14.33 12.97
N GLY A 81 -17.12 -14.25 11.64
CA GLY A 81 -17.24 -12.99 10.90
C GLY A 81 -15.98 -12.13 10.92
N LYS A 82 -14.83 -12.70 11.31
CA LYS A 82 -13.56 -11.97 11.42
C LYS A 82 -12.74 -12.09 10.15
N ILE A 83 -12.05 -11.01 9.80
CA ILE A 83 -11.12 -11.00 8.68
C ILE A 83 -9.81 -11.67 9.13
N VAL A 84 -9.58 -12.90 8.69
CA VAL A 84 -8.38 -13.68 9.05
C VAL A 84 -7.15 -13.24 8.27
N ASP A 85 -7.34 -12.78 7.04
CA ASP A 85 -6.25 -12.29 6.21
C ASP A 85 -6.74 -11.27 5.19
N ALA A 86 -5.81 -10.43 4.73
CA ALA A 86 -6.07 -9.45 3.70
C ALA A 86 -4.85 -9.34 2.80
N CYS A 87 -5.09 -9.08 1.52
CA CYS A 87 -4.04 -8.84 0.55
C CYS A 87 -4.44 -7.77 -0.45
N PHE A 88 -3.46 -7.10 -1.06
CA PHE A 88 -3.72 -6.10 -2.07
C PHE A 88 -2.81 -6.20 -3.29
N LYS A 89 -3.29 -5.65 -4.41
CA LYS A 89 -2.50 -5.22 -5.56
C LYS A 89 -2.96 -3.83 -5.94
N THR A 90 -2.02 -2.92 -6.13
CA THR A 90 -2.35 -1.55 -6.50
C THR A 90 -1.41 -1.06 -7.58
N PHE A 91 -1.95 -0.27 -8.49
CA PHE A 91 -1.22 0.51 -9.47
C PHE A 91 -1.50 1.96 -9.15
N GLY A 92 -0.47 2.75 -8.87
CA GLY A 92 -0.66 4.13 -8.46
C GLY A 92 0.61 4.76 -7.93
N CYS A 93 0.48 5.98 -7.44
CA CYS A 93 1.60 6.67 -6.82
C CYS A 93 2.04 6.02 -5.49
N GLY A 94 3.25 6.33 -5.00
CA GLY A 94 3.78 5.74 -3.77
C GLY A 94 2.87 5.93 -2.54
N SER A 95 2.13 7.04 -2.48
CA SER A 95 1.12 7.28 -1.44
C SER A 95 -0.07 6.34 -1.55
N ALA A 96 -0.49 5.94 -2.75
CA ALA A 96 -1.54 4.93 -2.95
C ALA A 96 -1.07 3.56 -2.46
N ILE A 97 0.17 3.17 -2.78
CA ILE A 97 0.78 1.92 -2.29
C ILE A 97 0.85 1.90 -0.76
N ALA A 98 1.30 2.99 -0.15
CA ALA A 98 1.37 3.11 1.31
C ALA A 98 -0.02 3.03 1.95
N SER A 99 -1.02 3.75 1.42
CA SER A 99 -2.40 3.68 1.90
C SER A 99 -2.99 2.28 1.77
N SER A 100 -2.73 1.57 0.67
CA SER A 100 -3.19 0.19 0.48
C SER A 100 -2.57 -0.77 1.50
N SER A 101 -1.26 -0.65 1.77
CA SER A 101 -0.58 -1.47 2.77
C SER A 101 -1.15 -1.25 4.17
N VAL A 102 -1.31 0.01 4.58
CA VAL A 102 -1.88 0.36 5.89
C VAL A 102 -3.30 -0.16 6.01
N ALA A 103 -4.12 0.00 4.97
CA ALA A 103 -5.48 -0.51 4.94
C ALA A 103 -5.52 -2.03 5.18
N THR A 104 -4.68 -2.81 4.50
CA THR A 104 -4.64 -4.27 4.69
C THR A 104 -4.22 -4.70 6.10
N GLU A 105 -3.31 -3.95 6.73
CA GLU A 105 -2.91 -4.23 8.12
C GLU A 105 -4.03 -3.89 9.11
N TRP A 106 -4.79 -2.83 8.85
CA TRP A 106 -5.85 -2.40 9.75
C TRP A 106 -7.09 -3.28 9.68
N VAL A 107 -7.42 -3.82 8.52
CA VAL A 107 -8.58 -4.72 8.37
C VAL A 107 -8.32 -6.11 8.92
N LYS A 108 -7.05 -6.56 8.97
CA LYS A 108 -6.71 -7.89 9.44
C LYS A 108 -7.00 -8.04 10.95
N GLY A 109 -7.71 -9.10 11.31
CA GLY A 109 -8.08 -9.43 12.69
C GLY A 109 -9.31 -8.69 13.22
N ARG A 110 -9.94 -7.81 12.42
CA ARG A 110 -11.17 -7.08 12.79
C ARG A 110 -12.42 -7.75 12.26
N GLN A 111 -13.56 -7.38 12.80
CA GLN A 111 -14.88 -7.79 12.29
C GLN A 111 -15.24 -7.00 11.02
N THR A 112 -16.03 -7.62 10.14
CA THR A 112 -16.49 -7.00 8.89
C THR A 112 -17.23 -5.66 9.09
N GLU A 113 -17.97 -5.52 10.19
CA GLU A 113 -18.74 -4.30 10.47
C GLU A 113 -17.84 -3.20 11.03
N GLU A 114 -16.79 -3.59 11.77
CA GLU A 114 -15.83 -2.65 12.35
C GLU A 114 -14.98 -1.99 11.26
N VAL A 115 -14.57 -2.74 10.24
CA VAL A 115 -13.73 -2.19 9.17
C VAL A 115 -14.44 -1.14 8.31
N LEU A 116 -15.77 -1.15 8.28
CA LEU A 116 -16.56 -0.11 7.60
C LEU A 116 -16.49 1.25 8.32
N THR A 117 -16.09 1.26 9.59
CA THR A 117 -15.92 2.49 10.36
C THR A 117 -14.59 3.19 10.08
N ILE A 118 -13.64 2.52 9.44
CA ILE A 118 -12.32 3.08 9.07
C ILE A 118 -12.54 4.19 8.03
N LYS A 119 -12.03 5.38 8.33
CA LYS A 119 -12.17 6.56 7.47
C LYS A 119 -10.85 6.92 6.78
N ASN A 120 -10.95 7.47 5.57
CA ASN A 120 -9.81 8.01 4.83
C ASN A 120 -9.01 9.05 5.64
N THR A 121 -9.66 9.80 6.52
CA THR A 121 -9.03 10.82 7.37
C THR A 121 -8.05 10.22 8.37
N GLU A 122 -8.35 9.03 8.88
CA GLU A 122 -7.48 8.32 9.83
C GLU A 122 -6.24 7.78 9.13
N ILE A 123 -6.41 7.19 7.93
CA ILE A 123 -5.31 6.72 7.09
C ILE A 123 -4.42 7.90 6.67
N ALA A 124 -5.03 9.00 6.22
CA ALA A 124 -4.30 10.20 5.82
C ALA A 124 -3.50 10.80 6.98
N LYS A 125 -4.10 10.87 8.18
CA LYS A 125 -3.42 11.33 9.39
C LYS A 125 -2.29 10.38 9.80
N HIS A 126 -2.51 9.06 9.71
CA HIS A 126 -1.50 8.07 10.05
C HIS A 126 -0.26 8.18 9.15
N LEU A 127 -0.47 8.40 7.86
CA LEU A 127 0.59 8.54 6.87
C LEU A 127 1.11 9.98 6.72
N SER A 128 0.55 10.94 7.47
CA SER A 128 0.86 12.37 7.37
C SER A 128 0.76 12.89 5.92
N LEU A 129 -0.30 12.49 5.21
CA LEU A 129 -0.47 12.83 3.80
C LEU A 129 -0.77 14.33 3.63
N PRO A 130 -0.10 15.01 2.68
CA PRO A 130 -0.46 16.38 2.35
C PRO A 130 -1.83 16.43 1.66
N PRO A 131 -2.55 17.57 1.70
CA PRO A 131 -3.90 17.69 1.14
C PRO A 131 -4.05 17.23 -0.32
N VAL A 132 -3.01 17.42 -1.13
CA VAL A 132 -2.98 17.03 -2.56
C VAL A 132 -3.06 15.50 -2.76
N LYS A 133 -2.72 14.70 -1.74
CA LYS A 133 -2.67 13.23 -1.80
C LYS A 133 -3.80 12.53 -1.02
N LEU A 134 -4.83 13.27 -0.60
CA LEU A 134 -5.97 12.69 0.12
C LEU A 134 -6.80 11.71 -0.73
N HIS A 135 -6.78 11.81 -2.07
CA HIS A 135 -7.45 10.82 -2.93
C HIS A 135 -6.89 9.40 -2.72
N CYS A 136 -5.61 9.26 -2.33
CA CYS A 136 -5.00 7.96 -2.08
C CYS A 136 -5.59 7.27 -0.84
N SER A 137 -6.00 8.02 0.17
CA SER A 137 -6.67 7.45 1.35
C SER A 137 -8.16 7.20 1.09
N MET A 138 -8.81 8.01 0.25
CA MET A 138 -10.18 7.76 -0.21
C MET A 138 -10.27 6.45 -1.01
N LEU A 139 -9.32 6.21 -1.92
CA LEU A 139 -9.24 4.97 -2.69
C LEU A 139 -9.14 3.73 -1.77
N ALA A 140 -8.38 3.83 -0.68
CA ALA A 140 -8.24 2.74 0.28
C ALA A 140 -9.53 2.48 1.06
N GLU A 141 -10.22 3.53 1.51
CA GLU A 141 -11.54 3.42 2.16
C GLU A 141 -12.58 2.78 1.22
N ASP A 142 -12.65 3.24 -0.03
CA ASP A 142 -13.57 2.72 -1.04
C ASP A 142 -13.27 1.24 -1.34
N ALA A 143 -11.99 0.86 -1.39
CA ALA A 143 -11.57 -0.53 -1.60
C ALA A 143 -12.04 -1.46 -0.46
N ILE A 144 -11.93 -1.01 0.81
CA ILE A 144 -12.40 -1.76 1.97
C ILE A 144 -13.92 -1.99 1.86
N LYS A 145 -14.68 -0.92 1.63
CA LYS A 145 -16.14 -1.00 1.49
C LYS A 145 -16.56 -1.92 0.34
N ALA A 146 -15.89 -1.81 -0.81
CA ALA A 146 -16.16 -2.67 -1.95
C ALA A 146 -15.87 -4.15 -1.64
N ALA A 147 -14.78 -4.45 -0.92
CA ALA A 147 -14.42 -5.82 -0.57
C ALA A 147 -15.43 -6.46 0.42
N VAL A 148 -15.87 -5.71 1.43
CA VAL A 148 -16.90 -6.17 2.38
C VAL A 148 -18.22 -6.40 1.66
N LYS A 149 -18.65 -5.46 0.82
CA LYS A 149 -19.89 -5.58 0.04
C LYS A 149 -19.88 -6.79 -0.89
N ASP A 150 -18.75 -7.10 -1.52
CA ASP A 150 -18.60 -8.28 -2.38
C ASP A 150 -18.75 -9.57 -1.56
N TYR A 151 -18.14 -9.65 -0.38
CA TYR A 151 -18.29 -10.78 0.55
C TYR A 151 -19.74 -10.97 1.00
N GLU A 152 -20.41 -9.91 1.47
CA GLU A 152 -21.82 -9.96 1.86
C GLU A 152 -22.72 -10.41 0.71
N SER A 153 -22.47 -9.89 -0.50
CA SER A 153 -23.21 -10.26 -1.71
C SER A 153 -23.01 -11.74 -2.10
N LYS A 154 -21.82 -12.30 -1.86
CA LYS A 154 -21.54 -13.72 -2.07
C LYS A 154 -22.29 -14.58 -1.06
N ARG A 155 -22.27 -14.24 0.24
CA ARG A 155 -23.03 -14.97 1.27
C ARG A 155 -24.53 -14.93 1.03
N ALA A 156 -25.09 -13.79 0.63
CA ALA A 156 -26.50 -13.69 0.30
C ALA A 156 -26.90 -14.62 -0.87
N LYS A 157 -26.04 -14.78 -1.88
CA LYS A 157 -26.27 -15.71 -3.00
C LYS A 157 -26.12 -17.17 -2.59
N SER A 158 -25.12 -17.51 -1.78
CA SER A 158 -24.93 -18.87 -1.27
C SER A 158 -26.12 -19.33 -0.43
N ASN A 159 -26.59 -18.49 0.49
CA ASN A 159 -27.75 -18.81 1.33
C ASN A 159 -29.04 -18.99 0.49
N ALA A 160 -29.23 -18.17 -0.56
CA ALA A 160 -30.38 -18.31 -1.46
C ALA A 160 -30.32 -19.59 -2.34
N SER A 161 -29.12 -20.14 -2.58
CA SER A 161 -28.95 -21.38 -3.35
C SER A 161 -29.15 -22.66 -2.53
N GLU A 162 -28.91 -22.61 -1.21
CA GLU A 162 -29.19 -23.74 -0.30
C GLU A 162 -30.69 -23.92 -0.03
N GLU A 163 -31.47 -22.83 -0.03
CA GLU A 163 -32.92 -22.86 0.21
C GLU A 163 -33.73 -23.32 -1.03
N ALA A 164 -33.08 -23.46 -2.19
CA ALA A 164 -33.69 -23.92 -3.45
C ALA A 164 -33.47 -25.42 -3.74
N ALA A 165 -32.86 -26.18 -2.83
CA ALA A 165 -32.71 -27.63 -2.99
C ALA A 165 -34.10 -28.31 -2.95
N PRO A 166 -34.52 -29.05 -4.01
CA PRO A 166 -35.83 -29.69 -4.01
C PRO A 166 -35.89 -30.77 -2.93
N VAL A 167 -36.88 -30.67 -2.05
CA VAL A 167 -37.33 -31.80 -1.24
C VAL A 167 -37.85 -32.85 -2.22
N GLU A 168 -37.02 -33.83 -2.55
CA GLU A 168 -37.40 -35.00 -3.31
C GLU A 168 -38.45 -35.77 -2.49
N LYS A 169 -39.72 -35.64 -2.90
CA LYS A 169 -40.83 -36.43 -2.37
C LYS A 169 -40.56 -37.90 -2.74
N ALA A 170 -40.04 -38.67 -1.79
CA ALA A 170 -40.20 -40.11 -1.80
C ALA A 170 -41.68 -40.42 -1.51
N ALA A 171 -42.44 -40.69 -2.58
CA ALA A 171 -43.73 -41.36 -2.52
C ALA A 171 -43.59 -42.72 -3.22
N ASP A 172 -44.26 -43.72 -2.64
CA ASP A 172 -44.61 -45.06 -3.15
C ASP A 172 -43.55 -46.18 -3.20
N ALA A 173 -43.60 -47.05 -2.19
CA ALA A 173 -43.88 -48.49 -2.34
C ALA A 173 -44.29 -49.12 -0.99
#